data_AF-A0A455TT40-F1
#
_entry.id   AF-A0A455TT40-F1
#
_cell.length_a   1.000
_cell.length_b   1.000
_cell.length_c   1.000
_cell.angle_alpha   90.00
_cell.angle_beta   90.00
_cell.angle_gamma   90.00
#
_symmetry.space_group_name_H-M   'P 1'
#
loop_
_entity.id
_entity.type
_entity.pdbx_description
1 polymer ?
#
loop_
_entity_poly.entity_id
_entity_poly.type
_entity_poly.pdbx_seq_one_letter_code
_entity_poly.pdbx_strand_id
1 'polypeptide(L)' 'MTYTHLTTDELVIIESYFKMNQSVAKTAHCLNRSRQTIHKVYLFFKQGKSALEYYQQPVVLVNFFLEENV' A
#
# COMPACT_ATOMS: atom_id res chain seq x y z
N MET A 1 8.17 3.21 -18.42
CA MET A 1 7.47 2.40 -17.41
C MET A 1 6.50 3.32 -16.70
N THR A 2 5.20 3.05 -16.82
CA THR A 2 4.17 3.95 -16.31
C THR A 2 4.01 3.71 -14.81
N TYR A 3 4.26 4.75 -14.02
CA TYR A 3 4.22 4.73 -12.56
C TYR A 3 2.77 4.62 -12.09
N THR A 4 2.30 3.39 -11.85
CA THR A 4 0.94 3.18 -11.37
C THR A 4 0.92 3.38 -9.86
N HIS A 5 0.69 4.62 -9.42
CA HIS A 5 0.29 4.91 -8.05
C HIS A 5 -0.84 3.97 -7.64
N LEU A 6 -0.87 3.55 -6.37
CA LEU A 6 -2.08 2.88 -5.88
C LEU A 6 -3.23 3.86 -5.98
N THR A 7 -4.28 3.43 -6.66
CA THR A 7 -5.53 4.15 -6.72
C THR A 7 -6.18 4.16 -5.34
N THR A 8 -7.03 5.15 -5.09
CA THR A 8 -7.78 5.24 -3.83
C THR A 8 -8.63 3.98 -3.61
N ASP A 9 -9.19 3.41 -4.67
CA ASP A 9 -9.94 2.15 -4.61
C ASP A 9 -9.08 0.99 -4.12
N GLU A 10 -7.87 0.82 -4.67
CA GLU A 10 -6.94 -0.20 -4.20
C GLU A 10 -6.58 0.00 -2.72
N LEU A 11 -6.36 1.24 -2.28
CA LEU A 11 -6.06 1.52 -0.86
C LEU A 11 -7.22 1.16 0.06
N VAL A 12 -8.47 1.48 -0.32
CA VAL A 12 -9.67 1.12 0.45
C VAL A 12 -9.84 -0.40 0.52
N ILE A 13 -9.57 -1.12 -0.56
CA ILE A 13 -9.60 -2.59 -0.59
C ILE A 13 -8.53 -3.17 0.35
N ILE A 14 -7.30 -2.65 0.29
CA ILE A 14 -6.20 -3.10 1.16
C ILE A 14 -6.53 -2.82 2.63
N GLU A 15 -7.11 -1.67 2.95
CA GLU A 15 -7.51 -1.32 4.32
C GLU A 15 -8.59 -2.29 4.84
N SER A 16 -9.54 -2.66 3.98
CA SER A 16 -10.57 -3.64 4.30
C SER A 16 -9.96 -5.02 4.56
N TYR A 17 -9.06 -5.48 3.69
CA TYR A 17 -8.33 -6.73 3.86
C TYR A 17 -7.43 -6.75 5.10
N PHE A 18 -6.81 -5.62 5.43
CA PHE A 18 -6.04 -5.46 6.67
C PHE A 18 -6.93 -5.62 7.90
N LYS A 19 -8.10 -4.98 7.93
CA LYS A 19 -9.11 -5.13 9.01
C LYS A 19 -9.61 -6.56 9.14
N MET A 20 -9.67 -7.30 8.03
CA MET A 20 -10.02 -8.73 7.99
C MET A 20 -8.86 -9.68 8.35
N ASN A 21 -7.69 -9.16 8.75
CA ASN A 21 -6.47 -9.94 9.01
C ASN A 21 -6.01 -10.80 7.82
N GLN A 22 -6.30 -10.37 6.59
CA GLN A 22 -5.87 -11.07 5.39
C GLN A 22 -4.35 -10.95 5.21
N SER A 23 -3.71 -12.02 4.75
CA SER A 23 -2.25 -12.02 4.54
C SER A 23 -1.81 -11.09 3.39
N VAL A 24 -0.66 -10.46 3.56
CA VAL A 24 -0.02 -9.57 2.55
C VAL A 24 0.15 -10.28 1.22
N ALA A 25 0.54 -11.56 1.23
CA ALA A 25 0.74 -12.33 0.00
C ALA A 25 -0.56 -12.53 -0.78
N LYS A 26 -1.67 -12.79 -0.08
CA LYS A 26 -2.99 -12.96 -0.72
C LYS A 26 -3.48 -11.64 -1.28
N THR A 27 -3.37 -10.55 -0.53
CA THR A 27 -3.74 -9.20 -0.97
C THR A 27 -2.92 -8.74 -2.18
N ALA A 28 -1.61 -9.00 -2.18
CA ALA A 28 -0.74 -8.71 -3.32
C ALA A 28 -1.15 -9.47 -4.59
N HIS A 29 -1.51 -10.76 -4.44
CA HIS A 29 -2.00 -11.56 -5.56
C HIS A 29 -3.36 -11.06 -6.07
N CYS A 30 -4.30 -10.74 -5.17
CA CYS A 30 -5.62 -10.22 -5.54
C CYS A 30 -5.55 -8.89 -6.32
N LEU A 31 -4.59 -8.02 -5.97
CA LEU A 31 -4.44 -6.71 -6.59
C LEU A 31 -3.44 -6.70 -7.75
N ASN A 32 -2.84 -7.84 -8.10
CA ASN A 32 -1.71 -7.94 -9.05
C ASN A 32 -0.59 -6.92 -8.75
N ARG A 33 -0.30 -6.70 -7.46
CA ARG A 33 0.75 -5.78 -6.99
C ARG A 33 1.92 -6.56 -6.38
N SER A 34 3.08 -5.90 -6.30
CA SER A 34 4.23 -6.45 -5.58
C SER A 34 3.90 -6.65 -4.10
N ARG A 35 4.39 -7.74 -3.51
CA ARG A 35 4.27 -7.99 -2.07
C ARG A 35 4.91 -6.88 -1.24
N GLN A 36 5.99 -6.29 -1.75
CA GLN A 36 6.67 -5.18 -1.06
C GLN A 36 5.75 -3.96 -0.95
N THR A 37 5.02 -3.64 -2.02
CA THR A 37 4.06 -2.55 -2.05
C THR A 37 2.97 -2.73 -0.99
N ILE A 38 2.34 -3.91 -0.97
CA ILE A 38 1.28 -4.20 0.01
C ILE A 38 1.83 -4.25 1.43
N HIS A 39 3.03 -4.79 1.64
CA HIS A 39 3.67 -4.84 2.96
C HIS A 39 3.88 -3.44 3.54
N LYS A 40 4.35 -2.48 2.73
CA LYS A 40 4.54 -1.09 3.15
C LYS A 40 3.21 -0.42 3.54
N VAL A 41 2.14 -0.64 2.76
CA VAL A 41 0.79 -0.14 3.09
C VAL A 41 0.27 -0.77 4.39
N TYR A 42 0.46 -2.08 4.58
CA TYR A 42 0.09 -2.76 5.82
C TYR A 42 0.85 -2.23 7.04
N LEU A 43 2.15 -1.96 6.89
CA LEU A 43 2.97 -1.36 7.95
C LEU A 43 2.46 0.05 8.30
N PHE A 44 1.98 0.81 7.31
CA PHE A 44 1.37 2.11 7.51
C PHE A 44 0.06 2.01 8.29
N PHE A 45 -0.82 1.07 7.93
CA PHE A 45 -2.06 0.80 8.67
C PHE A 45 -1.80 0.30 10.09
N LYS A 46 -0.74 -0.48 10.30
CA LYS A 46 -0.31 -0.92 11.63
C LYS A 46 0.12 0.24 12.54
N GLN A 47 0.50 1.38 11.98
CA GLN A 47 0.79 2.61 12.74
C GLN A 47 -0.48 3.37 13.16
N GLY A 48 -1.68 2.83 12.87
CA GLY A 48 -2.96 3.47 13.19
C GLY A 48 -3.39 4.54 12.20
N LYS A 49 -2.69 4.66 11.06
CA LYS A 49 -2.99 5.63 10.01
C LYS A 49 -4.00 5.07 9.01
N SER A 50 -4.83 5.92 8.42
CA SER A 50 -5.85 5.50 7.44
C SER A 50 -5.37 5.57 5.99
N ALA A 51 -6.07 4.86 5.09
CA ALA A 51 -5.88 4.95 3.64
C ALA A 51 -5.90 6.39 3.11
N LEU A 52 -6.75 7.25 3.70
CA LEU A 52 -6.82 8.66 3.32
C LEU A 52 -5.53 9.41 3.66
N GLU A 53 -4.95 9.17 4.83
CA GLU A 53 -3.66 9.76 5.23
C GLU A 53 -2.51 9.27 4.36
N TYR A 54 -2.56 8.01 3.91
CA TYR A 54 -1.60 7.48 2.94
C TYR A 54 -1.68 8.21 1.60
N TYR A 55 -2.89 8.51 1.12
CA TYR A 55 -3.11 9.26 -0.11
C TYR A 55 -2.70 10.74 0.02
N GLN A 56 -2.93 11.34 1.20
CA GLN A 56 -2.63 12.75 1.47
C GLN A 56 -1.16 13.04 1.77
N GLN A 57 -0.29 12.04 1.96
CA GLN A 57 1.13 12.26 2.23
C GLN A 57 1.96 12.30 0.93
N PRO A 58 2.36 13.48 0.43
CA PRO A 58 3.31 13.58 -0.69
C PRO A 58 4.69 13.00 -0.34
N VAL A 59 5.03 12.90 0.95
CA VAL A 59 6.33 12.38 1.43
C VAL A 59 6.42 10.84 1.40
N VAL A 60 5.30 10.11 1.56
CA VAL A 60 5.31 8.64 1.48
C VAL A 60 5.56 8.17 0.06
N LEU A 61 5.10 8.95 -0.93
CA LEU A 61 5.41 8.73 -2.33
C LEU A 61 6.91 8.85 -2.63
N VAL A 62 7.65 9.71 -1.93
CA VAL A 62 9.11 9.88 -2.10
C VAL A 62 9.89 8.74 -1.45
N ASN A 63 9.52 8.31 -0.23
CA ASN A 63 10.20 7.19 0.44
C ASN A 63 9.89 5.83 -0.19
N PHE A 64 8.69 5.65 -0.78
CA PHE A 64 8.42 4.48 -1.61
C PHE A 64 9.31 4.43 -2.86
N PHE A 65 9.70 5.60 -3.39
CA PHE A 65 10.48 5.76 -4.63
C PHE A 65 11.99 5.44 -4.48
N LEU A 66 12.58 5.69 -3.31
CA LEU A 66 14.02 5.51 -3.08
C LEU A 66 14.43 4.07 -2.79
N GLU A 67 13.53 3.24 -2.26
CA GLU A 67 13.84 1.86 -1.89
C GLU A 67 13.72 0.84 -3.05
N GLU A 68 13.13 1.20 -4.19
CA GLU A 68 13.12 0.36 -5.41
C GLU A 68 14.14 0.81 -6.47
N ASN A 69 15.06 1.72 -6.13
CA ASN A 69 16.19 2.16 -6.99
C ASN A 69 17.57 1.87 -6.38
N VAL A 70 17.68 0.94 -5.42
CA VAL A 70 18.95 0.41 -4.90
C VAL A 70 19.00 -1.09 -5.09
#